data_AF-A0A952LBI6-F1
#
_entry.id   AF-A0A952LBI6-F1
#
_cell.length_a   1.000
_cell.length_b   1.000
_cell.length_c   1.000
_cell.angle_alpha   90.00
_cell.angle_beta   90.00
_cell.angle_gamma   90.00
#
_symmetry.space_group_name_H-M   'P 1'
#
loop_
_entity.id
_entity.type
_entity.pdbx_description
1 polymer ?
#
loop_
_entity_poly.entity_id
_entity_poly.type
_entity_poly.pdbx_seq_one_letter_code
_entity_poly.pdbx_strand_id
1 'polypeptide(L)'
;MRRAAVAVGALMLAAGLSGCSQGSPSSTESSPSIAPFQIDGDFPDPGALVVGDRVYAYGTNTPSVNVQVATTDDMKTWKLSDKDALPELPSWAAPGKTWAPGPAKLADGRFALYFTASDTASKYQCIGVAFADKPEG
;
A
#
# COMPACT_ATOMS: atom_id res chain seq x y z
N MET A 1 17.20 -24.94 68.32
CA MET A 1 17.09 -24.00 69.45
C MET A 1 18.08 -22.87 69.24
N ARG A 2 17.64 -21.60 69.38
CA ARG A 2 18.42 -20.35 69.56
C ARG A 2 19.25 -19.86 68.35
N ARG A 3 18.77 -18.82 67.62
CA ARG A 3 18.97 -17.35 67.80
C ARG A 3 20.35 -16.90 67.28
N ALA A 4 20.38 -16.10 66.18
CA ALA A 4 20.67 -14.64 66.15
C ALA A 4 22.19 -14.36 66.33
N ALA A 5 22.90 -13.39 65.76
CA ALA A 5 22.67 -12.07 65.17
C ALA A 5 24.07 -11.60 64.65
N VAL A 6 24.19 -10.94 63.49
CA VAL A 6 24.57 -9.50 63.34
C VAL A 6 26.07 -9.18 63.10
N ALA A 7 26.24 -8.21 62.19
CA ALA A 7 27.36 -7.26 61.97
C ALA A 7 28.65 -7.78 61.29
N VAL A 8 28.86 -7.43 60.02
CA VAL A 8 29.47 -6.17 59.50
C VAL A 8 30.99 -6.16 59.69
N GLY A 9 31.70 -6.21 58.57
CA GLY A 9 33.14 -6.01 58.51
C GLY A 9 33.57 -5.95 57.04
N ALA A 10 33.51 -4.75 56.47
CA ALA A 10 33.97 -4.47 55.11
C ALA A 10 35.49 -4.65 55.02
N LEU A 11 35.95 -5.57 54.16
CA LEU A 11 37.33 -5.62 53.71
C LEU A 11 37.36 -5.24 52.24
N MET A 12 37.85 -4.03 51.96
CA MET A 12 38.11 -3.55 50.61
C MET A 12 39.23 -4.38 49.99
N LEU A 13 38.91 -5.25 49.02
CA LEU A 13 39.88 -5.77 48.07
C LEU A 13 39.77 -4.97 46.77
N ALA A 14 40.67 -3.99 46.61
CA ALA A 14 40.95 -3.39 45.32
C ALA A 14 41.88 -4.32 44.54
N ALA A 15 41.33 -5.13 43.63
CA ALA A 15 42.13 -5.93 42.71
C ALA A 15 41.44 -6.06 41.34
N GLY A 16 42.03 -5.40 40.34
CA GLY A 16 42.00 -5.84 38.95
C GLY A 16 40.71 -5.62 38.16
N LEU A 17 40.40 -4.38 37.79
CA LEU A 17 39.55 -4.14 36.60
C LEU A 17 40.42 -4.30 35.34
N SER A 18 40.74 -5.54 34.96
CA SER A 18 41.06 -5.85 33.57
C SER A 18 39.76 -5.73 32.77
N GLY A 19 39.44 -4.50 32.37
CA GLY A 19 38.34 -4.23 31.45
C GLY A 19 38.66 -4.88 30.10
N CYS A 20 37.99 -5.98 29.79
CA CYS A 20 37.87 -6.45 28.43
C CYS A 20 37.11 -5.36 27.65
N SER A 21 37.84 -4.50 26.92
CA SER A 21 37.25 -3.70 25.84
C SER A 21 36.90 -4.65 24.71
N GLN A 22 35.83 -5.41 24.91
CA GLN A 22 35.20 -6.17 23.83
C GLN A 22 34.36 -5.13 23.10
N GLY A 23 34.98 -4.46 22.12
CA GLY A 23 34.27 -3.59 21.21
C GLY A 23 33.14 -4.41 20.60
N SER A 24 31.90 -4.06 20.94
CA SER A 24 30.74 -4.64 20.29
C SER A 24 30.96 -4.51 18.78
N PRO A 25 30.79 -5.59 17.98
CA PRO A 25 30.85 -5.44 16.54
C PRO A 25 29.79 -4.42 16.16
N SER A 26 30.26 -3.26 15.69
CA SER A 26 29.40 -2.23 15.14
C SER A 26 28.70 -2.89 13.95
N SER A 27 27.45 -3.26 14.15
CA SER A 27 26.63 -3.81 13.09
C SER A 27 26.35 -2.63 12.18
N THR A 28 27.10 -2.52 11.08
CA THR A 28 26.78 -1.61 10.00
C THR A 28 25.48 -2.12 9.40
N GLU A 29 24.35 -1.64 9.94
CA GLU A 29 23.05 -1.90 9.38
C GLU A 29 22.97 -1.15 8.06
N SER A 30 23.01 -1.89 6.95
CA SER A 30 22.88 -1.35 5.60
C SER A 30 21.59 -0.54 5.52
N SER A 31 21.67 0.74 5.17
CA SER A 31 20.49 1.54 4.88
C SER A 31 19.64 0.82 3.82
N PRO A 32 18.31 0.68 4.02
CA PRO A 32 17.46 0.02 3.05
C PRO A 32 17.55 0.74 1.70
N SER A 33 17.80 -0.01 0.62
CA SER A 33 17.71 0.54 -0.73
C SER A 33 16.28 1.01 -1.00
N ILE A 34 16.13 2.17 -1.64
CA ILE A 34 14.82 2.63 -2.13
C ILE A 34 14.26 1.57 -3.08
N ALA A 35 13.02 1.13 -2.83
CA ALA A 35 12.35 0.16 -3.69
C ALA A 35 12.10 0.76 -5.08
N PRO A 36 12.23 -0.02 -6.17
CA PRO A 36 11.90 0.47 -7.51
C PRO A 36 10.39 0.75 -7.62
N PHE A 37 10.02 1.60 -8.58
CA PHE A 37 8.62 1.74 -8.98
C PHE A 37 8.07 0.38 -9.41
N GLN A 38 6.90 0.02 -8.88
CA GLN A 38 6.24 -1.25 -9.22
C GLN A 38 5.55 -1.17 -10.58
N ILE A 39 4.95 -0.02 -10.87
CA ILE A 39 4.45 0.36 -12.19
C ILE A 39 5.26 1.59 -12.58
N ASP A 40 6.22 1.40 -13.48
CA ASP A 40 7.12 2.47 -13.94
C ASP A 40 6.44 3.28 -15.06
N GLY A 41 5.39 4.03 -14.69
CA GLY A 41 4.56 4.82 -15.59
C GLY A 41 3.59 5.75 -14.86
N ASP A 42 2.87 6.58 -15.61
CA ASP A 42 1.86 7.49 -15.08
C ASP A 42 0.60 6.72 -14.64
N PHE A 43 0.64 6.21 -13.40
CA PHE A 43 -0.43 5.43 -12.78
C PHE A 43 -0.75 6.01 -11.39
N PRO A 44 -1.41 7.19 -11.33
CA PRO A 44 -1.67 7.86 -10.06
C PRO A 44 -2.77 7.15 -9.27
N ASP A 45 -2.70 7.29 -7.95
CA ASP A 45 -3.74 6.88 -7.00
C ASP A 45 -4.16 5.41 -7.12
N PRO A 46 -3.23 4.43 -7.08
CA PRO A 46 -3.55 3.03 -7.28
C PRO A 46 -4.47 2.49 -6.17
N GLY A 47 -5.70 2.14 -6.52
CA GLY A 47 -6.54 1.22 -5.75
C GLY A 47 -6.35 -0.20 -6.26
N ALA A 48 -6.31 -1.22 -5.40
CA ALA A 48 -6.07 -2.59 -5.83
C ALA A 48 -6.93 -3.62 -5.11
N LEU A 49 -7.21 -4.74 -5.79
CA LEU A 49 -7.85 -5.91 -5.20
C LEU A 49 -7.24 -7.22 -5.71
N VAL A 50 -7.34 -8.27 -4.90
CA VAL A 50 -6.87 -9.61 -5.24
C VAL A 50 -8.06 -10.46 -5.69
N VAL A 51 -7.96 -11.07 -6.88
CA VAL A 51 -8.95 -12.02 -7.40
C VAL A 51 -8.24 -13.31 -7.78
N GLY A 52 -8.48 -14.37 -7.00
CA GLY A 52 -7.70 -15.60 -7.14
C GLY A 52 -6.22 -15.32 -6.86
N ASP A 53 -5.35 -15.73 -7.78
CA ASP A 53 -3.90 -15.55 -7.67
C ASP A 53 -3.39 -14.26 -8.36
N ARG A 54 -4.30 -13.41 -8.86
CA ARG A 54 -3.97 -12.18 -9.59
C ARG A 54 -4.36 -10.95 -8.80
N VAL A 55 -3.52 -9.91 -8.88
CA VAL A 55 -3.83 -8.57 -8.38
C VAL A 55 -4.24 -7.67 -9.53
N TYR A 56 -5.31 -6.92 -9.32
CA TYR A 56 -5.81 -5.90 -10.23
C TYR A 56 -5.65 -4.54 -9.55
N ALA A 57 -4.91 -3.64 -10.19
CA ALA A 57 -4.77 -2.26 -9.77
C ALA A 57 -5.50 -1.34 -10.76
N TYR A 58 -6.06 -0.25 -10.24
CA TYR A 58 -6.84 0.74 -10.96
C TYR A 58 -6.23 2.11 -10.70
N GLY A 59 -6.09 2.92 -11.75
CA GLY A 59 -5.43 4.21 -11.67
C GLY A 59 -6.30 5.34 -12.19
N THR A 60 -5.97 6.56 -11.75
CA THR A 60 -6.54 7.82 -12.23
C THR A 60 -6.47 7.91 -13.77
N ASN A 61 -7.46 8.57 -14.40
CA ASN A 61 -7.61 8.64 -15.86
C ASN A 61 -6.35 9.08 -16.60
N THR A 62 -6.27 8.69 -17.87
CA THR A 62 -5.34 9.27 -18.85
C THR A 62 -6.14 10.07 -19.90
N PRO A 63 -5.51 10.62 -20.95
CA PRO A 63 -6.25 11.14 -22.10
C PRO A 63 -7.03 10.08 -22.88
N SER A 64 -6.71 8.77 -22.74
CA SER A 64 -7.28 7.68 -23.54
C SER A 64 -8.30 6.82 -22.80
N VAL A 65 -8.23 6.74 -21.46
CA VAL A 65 -9.14 5.92 -20.64
C VAL A 65 -9.57 6.67 -19.38
N ASN A 66 -10.79 6.44 -18.93
CA ASN A 66 -11.37 7.01 -17.71
C ASN A 66 -10.81 6.38 -16.44
N VAL A 67 -10.55 5.07 -16.45
CA VAL A 67 -9.87 4.37 -15.36
C VAL A 67 -8.86 3.39 -15.93
N GLN A 68 -7.60 3.59 -15.57
CA GLN A 68 -6.51 2.68 -15.97
C GLN A 68 -6.63 1.33 -15.26
N VAL A 69 -6.16 0.26 -15.88
CA VAL A 69 -6.07 -1.07 -15.25
C VAL A 69 -4.67 -1.64 -15.43
N ALA A 70 -4.08 -2.15 -14.36
CA ALA A 70 -2.85 -2.93 -14.39
C ALA A 70 -3.03 -4.25 -13.64
N THR A 71 -2.32 -5.30 -14.05
CA THR A 71 -2.37 -6.61 -13.38
C THR A 71 -1.00 -7.17 -13.09
N THR A 72 -0.90 -7.97 -12.04
CA THR A 72 0.29 -8.74 -11.71
C THR A 72 -0.08 -10.08 -11.10
N ASP A 73 0.76 -11.08 -11.34
CA ASP A 73 0.65 -12.43 -10.76
C ASP A 73 1.75 -12.66 -9.69
N ASP A 74 2.70 -11.73 -9.53
CA ASP A 74 3.90 -11.90 -8.69
C ASP A 74 4.26 -10.68 -7.82
N MET A 75 3.45 -9.61 -7.89
CA MET A 75 3.68 -8.31 -7.21
C MET A 75 4.99 -7.61 -7.62
N LYS A 76 5.64 -8.04 -8.70
CA LYS A 76 6.91 -7.49 -9.19
C LYS A 76 6.80 -6.98 -10.62
N THR A 77 6.13 -7.75 -11.47
CA THR A 77 5.94 -7.46 -12.88
C THR A 77 4.49 -7.07 -13.10
N TRP A 78 4.27 -5.83 -13.53
CA TRP A 78 2.95 -5.31 -13.80
C TRP A 78 2.70 -5.17 -15.30
N LYS A 79 1.52 -5.58 -15.74
CA LYS A 79 1.03 -5.44 -17.12
C LYS A 79 -0.06 -4.39 -17.14
N LEU A 80 0.22 -3.25 -17.75
CA LEU A 80 -0.80 -2.24 -18.03
C LEU A 80 -1.74 -2.77 -19.13
N SER A 81 -3.03 -2.55 -18.96
CA SER A 81 -4.07 -2.96 -19.92
C SER A 81 -4.41 -1.82 -20.85
N ASP A 82 -4.72 -2.14 -22.11
CA ASP A 82 -5.33 -1.20 -23.06
C ASP A 82 -6.84 -1.00 -22.82
N LYS A 83 -7.44 -1.74 -21.87
CA LYS A 83 -8.86 -1.64 -21.52
C LYS A 83 -9.09 -0.54 -20.48
N ASP A 84 -10.20 0.16 -20.64
CA ASP A 84 -10.75 1.07 -19.64
C ASP A 84 -11.65 0.28 -18.68
N ALA A 85 -11.43 0.38 -17.37
CA ALA A 85 -12.31 -0.25 -16.38
C ALA A 85 -13.67 0.48 -16.23
N LEU A 86 -13.79 1.70 -16.74
CA LEU A 86 -15.02 2.49 -16.75
C LEU A 86 -15.21 3.17 -18.11
N PRO A 87 -15.43 2.41 -19.20
CA PRO A 87 -15.52 2.96 -20.55
C PRO A 87 -16.72 3.90 -20.72
N GLU A 88 -17.80 3.65 -19.97
CA GLU A 88 -18.98 4.48 -19.93
C GLU A 88 -19.06 5.24 -18.61
N LEU A 89 -18.85 6.56 -18.68
CA LEU A 89 -19.06 7.43 -17.53
C LEU A 89 -20.55 7.64 -17.27
N PRO A 90 -20.96 7.82 -16.01
CA PRO A 90 -22.34 8.23 -15.73
C PRO A 90 -22.59 9.61 -16.35
N SER A 91 -23.84 9.87 -16.77
CA SER A 91 -24.21 11.05 -17.55
C SER A 91 -23.89 12.40 -16.88
N TRP A 92 -23.73 12.41 -15.55
CA TRP A 92 -23.36 13.61 -14.80
C TRP A 92 -21.86 13.91 -14.85
N ALA A 93 -20.99 12.92 -15.11
CA ALA A 93 -19.54 13.05 -15.00
C ALA A 93 -18.91 13.65 -16.25
N ALA A 94 -17.95 14.56 -16.04
CA ALA A 94 -17.14 15.14 -17.11
C ALA A 94 -15.98 14.19 -17.48
N PRO A 95 -15.74 13.95 -18.79
CA PRO A 95 -14.59 13.16 -19.24
C PRO A 95 -13.25 13.74 -18.82
N GLY A 96 -12.25 12.87 -18.64
CA GLY A 96 -10.86 13.26 -18.34
C GLY A 96 -10.63 13.85 -16.95
N LYS A 97 -11.62 13.72 -16.05
CA LYS A 97 -11.55 14.18 -14.65
C LYS A 97 -12.03 13.10 -13.69
N THR A 98 -11.58 11.87 -13.90
CA THR A 98 -11.98 10.68 -13.15
C THR A 98 -10.79 10.15 -12.36
N TRP A 99 -10.83 10.26 -11.04
CA TRP A 99 -9.64 10.11 -10.20
C TRP A 99 -9.84 9.15 -9.04
N ALA A 100 -8.71 8.63 -8.54
CA ALA A 100 -8.59 7.83 -7.31
C ALA A 100 -9.62 6.68 -7.22
N PRO A 101 -9.59 5.72 -8.16
CA PRO A 101 -10.50 4.58 -8.13
C PRO A 101 -10.24 3.67 -6.93
N GLY A 102 -11.29 3.39 -6.16
CA GLY A 102 -11.28 2.47 -5.02
C GLY A 102 -12.14 1.25 -5.30
N PRO A 103 -11.55 0.08 -5.61
CA PRO A 103 -12.32 -1.09 -5.96
C PRO A 103 -12.72 -1.91 -4.73
N ALA A 104 -13.83 -2.64 -4.83
CA ALA A 104 -14.31 -3.56 -3.80
C ALA A 104 -14.95 -4.80 -4.43
N LYS A 105 -14.69 -5.98 -3.84
CA LYS A 105 -15.44 -7.19 -4.15
C LYS A 105 -16.68 -7.26 -3.25
N LEU A 106 -17.84 -7.47 -3.86
CA LEU A 106 -19.12 -7.54 -3.17
C LEU A 106 -19.43 -8.97 -2.71
N ALA A 107 -20.35 -9.10 -1.76
CA ALA A 107 -20.74 -10.39 -1.17
C ALA A 107 -21.40 -11.35 -2.18
N ASP A 108 -22.03 -10.81 -3.23
CA ASP A 108 -22.65 -11.59 -4.31
C ASP A 108 -21.64 -11.99 -5.42
N GLY A 109 -20.36 -11.66 -5.24
CA GLY A 109 -19.28 -11.99 -6.18
C GLY A 109 -19.03 -10.94 -7.26
N ARG A 110 -19.88 -9.91 -7.38
CA ARG A 110 -19.65 -8.78 -8.28
C ARG A 110 -18.59 -7.83 -7.74
N PHE A 111 -18.22 -6.84 -8.55
CA PHE A 111 -17.26 -5.81 -8.20
C PHE A 111 -17.94 -4.44 -8.19
N ALA A 112 -17.56 -3.60 -7.24
CA ALA A 112 -17.86 -2.19 -7.22
C ALA A 112 -16.57 -1.40 -7.44
N LEU A 113 -16.65 -0.34 -8.24
CA LEU A 113 -15.58 0.62 -8.42
C LEU A 113 -16.08 1.98 -7.95
N TYR A 114 -15.60 2.43 -6.79
CA TYR A 114 -15.82 3.80 -6.34
C TYR A 114 -14.82 4.71 -7.03
N PHE A 115 -15.23 5.90 -7.43
CA PHE A 115 -14.35 6.85 -8.10
C PHE A 115 -14.77 8.27 -7.77
N THR A 116 -13.86 9.22 -7.95
CA THR A 116 -14.21 10.64 -7.97
C THR A 116 -14.32 11.11 -9.41
N ALA A 117 -15.33 11.92 -9.72
CA ALA A 117 -15.43 12.59 -11.02
C ALA A 117 -16.01 14.00 -10.89
N SER A 118 -15.62 14.87 -11.83
CA SER A 118 -16.15 16.23 -11.87
C SER A 118 -17.58 16.22 -12.41
N ASP A 119 -18.54 16.69 -11.62
CA ASP A 119 -19.92 16.84 -12.05
C ASP A 119 -20.09 17.99 -13.05
N THR A 120 -20.75 17.71 -14.17
CA THR A 120 -20.93 18.66 -15.27
C THR A 120 -21.85 19.82 -14.89
N ALA A 121 -22.79 19.62 -13.96
CA ALA A 121 -23.71 20.66 -13.53
C ALA A 121 -23.07 21.58 -12.46
N SER A 122 -22.64 21.00 -11.34
CA SER A 122 -22.13 21.74 -10.17
C SER A 122 -20.66 22.14 -10.27
N LYS A 123 -19.86 21.48 -11.13
CA LYS A 123 -18.41 21.61 -11.24
C LYS A 123 -17.62 21.16 -10.01
N TYR A 124 -18.27 20.54 -9.03
CA TYR A 124 -17.59 19.93 -7.90
C TYR A 124 -17.05 18.53 -8.24
N GLN A 125 -16.12 18.04 -7.42
CA GLN A 125 -15.74 16.64 -7.42
C GLN A 125 -16.76 15.85 -6.60
N CYS A 126 -17.34 14.83 -7.23
CA CYS A 126 -18.37 13.98 -6.64
C CYS A 126 -17.89 12.53 -6.64
N ILE A 127 -18.38 11.73 -5.68
CA ILE A 127 -18.09 10.30 -5.61
C ILE A 127 -19.18 9.56 -6.40
N GLY A 128 -18.75 8.71 -7.32
CA GLY A 128 -19.58 7.75 -8.05
C GLY A 128 -19.27 6.31 -7.66
N VAL A 129 -20.16 5.40 -8.04
CA VAL A 129 -19.92 3.95 -8.00
C VAL A 129 -20.42 3.31 -9.29
N ALA A 130 -19.60 2.43 -9.86
CA ALA A 130 -19.96 1.55 -10.97
C ALA A 130 -19.87 0.09 -10.53
N PHE A 131 -20.56 -0.81 -11.24
CA PHE A 131 -20.60 -2.23 -10.92
C PHE A 131 -20.25 -3.07 -12.14
N ALA A 132 -19.55 -4.18 -11.92
CA ALA A 132 -19.15 -5.11 -12.97
C ALA A 132 -19.20 -6.56 -12.47
N ASP A 133 -19.36 -7.50 -13.40
CA ASP A 133 -19.28 -8.94 -13.12
C ASP A 133 -17.83 -9.45 -13.14
N LYS A 134 -16.89 -8.65 -13.67
CA LYS A 134 -15.46 -8.95 -13.77
C LYS A 134 -14.63 -7.82 -13.19
N PRO A 135 -13.41 -8.10 -12.70
CA PRO A 135 -12.57 -7.05 -12.14
C PRO A 135 -12.12 -6.03 -13.20
N GLU A 136 -11.95 -6.41 -14.46
CA GLU A 136 -11.52 -5.48 -15.52
C GLU A 136 -12.61 -4.54 -16.08
N GLY A 137 -13.85 -4.61 -15.55
CA GLY A 137 -15.03 -3.96 -16.15
C GLY A 137 -15.89 -4.92 -16.97
#